data_AF-A0A0M4T6D2-F1
#
_entry.id   AF-A0A0M4T6D2-F1
#
_cell.length_a   1.000
_cell.length_b   1.000
_cell.length_c   1.000
_cell.angle_alpha   90.00
_cell.angle_beta   90.00
_cell.angle_gamma   90.00
#
_symmetry.space_group_name_H-M   'P 1'
#
loop_
_entity.id
_entity.type
_entity.pdbx_description
1 polymer ?
#
loop_
_entity_poly.entity_id
_entity_poly.type
_entity_poly.pdbx_seq_one_letter_code
_entity_poly.pdbx_strand_id
1 'polypeptide(L)'
;MTNKKYTFEQKRIDNVQWSGVSRLSSLPSLPDYSKSPPLKTPLFYLRSVSIDSYEDDIYFVNNTDQTLSFVAPFRLYRNLTDAKAKLGDVSDRNLDKVKFYSDDMDRLYTKVLPNQGVRIGSYHIMYDSDEMMQWFIDVPYKGVDSHNSDYAVWHFNVVKKGGIGETYTLLWDDFSKPSHMVSANCISERADMPIEPSVYEERCWVLDNLIDAVGVANAIFVLAINDVLYRYAVGWSAPYNESDIQAKDIAHNLQERKPNDVEAIKEIVQAVYDFWFNEGFAKDIPVAACAEILGLYQTYSANKNTL
;
A
#
# COMPACT_ATOMS: atom_id res chain seq x y z
N MET A 1 -4.07 33.89 14.56
CA MET A 1 -3.20 32.84 14.00
C MET A 1 -3.57 32.67 12.55
N THR A 2 -2.64 33.00 11.64
CA THR A 2 -2.81 32.84 10.20
C THR A 2 -2.83 31.35 9.87
N ASN A 3 -3.98 30.89 9.38
CA ASN A 3 -4.20 29.53 8.89
C ASN A 3 -3.42 29.35 7.58
N LYS A 4 -2.10 29.16 7.65
CA LYS A 4 -1.30 28.75 6.49
C LYS A 4 -1.73 27.33 6.16
N LYS A 5 -2.61 27.17 5.17
CA LYS A 5 -2.74 25.88 4.46
C LYS A 5 -1.35 25.53 3.96
N TYR A 6 -0.72 24.54 4.57
CA TYR A 6 0.53 24.00 4.07
C TYR A 6 0.20 23.25 2.78
N THR A 7 0.53 23.85 1.64
CA THR A 7 0.42 23.17 0.36
C THR A 7 1.57 22.18 0.29
N PHE A 8 1.27 20.89 0.16
CA PHE A 8 2.29 19.88 -0.08
C PHE A 8 2.95 20.17 -1.43
N GLU A 9 4.25 20.46 -1.40
CA GLU A 9 5.05 20.64 -2.59
C GLU A 9 5.84 19.37 -2.85
N GLN A 10 5.57 18.72 -3.99
CA GLN A 10 6.29 17.53 -4.43
C GLN A 10 7.72 17.90 -4.84
N LYS A 11 8.64 17.90 -3.88
CA LYS A 11 10.06 18.18 -4.12
C LYS A 11 10.84 16.90 -4.42
N ARG A 12 11.72 17.00 -5.41
CA ARG A 12 12.63 15.93 -5.82
C ARG A 12 14.06 16.44 -5.84
N ILE A 13 15.00 15.55 -5.59
CA ILE A 13 16.43 15.78 -5.78
C ILE A 13 16.97 14.69 -6.72
N ASP A 14 17.69 15.09 -7.76
CA ASP A 14 18.21 14.16 -8.76
C ASP A 14 19.70 13.85 -8.51
N ASN A 15 20.17 12.76 -9.11
CA ASN A 15 21.58 12.36 -9.12
C ASN A 15 22.19 12.21 -7.72
N VAL A 16 21.40 11.75 -6.75
CA VAL A 16 21.86 11.51 -5.39
C VAL A 16 22.89 10.38 -5.42
N GLN A 17 24.16 10.70 -5.13
CA GLN A 17 25.23 9.72 -5.09
C GLN A 17 25.34 9.08 -3.70
N TRP A 18 25.32 7.75 -3.65
CA TRP A 18 25.72 7.01 -2.46
C TRP A 18 27.24 7.02 -2.33
N SER A 19 27.78 7.62 -1.26
CA SER A 19 29.22 7.77 -1.06
C SER A 19 29.89 6.57 -0.35
N GLY A 20 29.18 5.46 -0.14
CA GLY A 20 29.79 4.19 0.30
C GLY A 20 30.26 4.11 1.75
N VAL A 21 30.24 5.21 2.52
CA VAL A 21 30.80 5.21 3.88
C VAL A 21 29.73 4.80 4.90
N SER A 22 29.45 3.51 5.00
CA SER A 22 28.82 2.96 6.20
C SER A 22 29.78 3.19 7.37
N ARG A 23 29.47 4.10 8.31
CA ARG A 23 30.27 4.40 9.52
C ARG A 23 30.24 3.24 10.54
N LEU A 24 30.55 2.02 10.10
CA LEU A 24 31.02 0.94 10.97
C LEU A 24 32.55 1.02 11.22
N SER A 25 33.22 2.03 10.66
CA SER A 25 34.67 2.26 10.80
C SER A 25 35.11 2.86 12.14
N SER A 26 34.23 2.97 13.15
CA SER A 26 34.59 3.49 14.49
C SER A 26 34.75 2.44 15.57
N LEU A 27 34.78 1.15 15.23
CA LEU A 27 35.19 0.09 16.17
C LEU A 27 36.72 -0.04 16.17
N PRO A 28 37.38 -0.17 17.33
CA PRO A 28 38.81 -0.41 17.38
C PRO A 28 39.11 -1.74 16.70
N SER A 29 40.07 -1.71 15.78
CA SER A 29 40.58 -2.85 15.01
C SER A 29 40.93 -4.06 15.88
N LEU A 30 40.58 -5.27 15.40
CA LEU A 30 41.36 -6.54 15.36
C LEU A 30 40.42 -7.75 15.16
N PRO A 31 40.85 -8.93 14.66
CA PRO A 31 42.06 -9.29 13.90
C PRO A 31 41.75 -9.78 12.47
N ASP A 32 42.82 -9.97 11.71
CA ASP A 32 42.90 -10.34 10.29
C ASP A 32 42.10 -11.63 9.95
N TYR A 33 40.99 -11.48 9.23
CA TYR A 33 40.37 -12.55 8.43
C TYR A 33 40.31 -12.06 6.99
N SER A 34 41.00 -12.79 6.12
CA SER A 34 41.37 -12.47 4.74
C SER A 34 40.23 -12.37 3.71
N LYS A 35 39.04 -11.91 4.12
CA LYS A 35 38.00 -11.35 3.25
C LYS A 35 37.21 -10.33 4.07
N SER A 36 37.41 -9.04 3.83
CA SER A 36 36.46 -8.03 4.29
C SER A 36 35.06 -8.43 3.83
N PRO A 37 34.02 -8.37 4.68
CA PRO A 37 32.67 -8.60 4.22
C PRO A 37 32.38 -7.68 3.03
N PRO A 38 31.64 -8.13 2.00
CA PRO A 38 31.28 -7.26 0.89
C PRO A 38 30.60 -6.00 1.45
N LEU A 39 31.00 -4.84 0.95
CA LEU A 39 30.38 -3.57 1.28
C LEU A 39 28.91 -3.65 0.85
N LYS A 40 27.99 -3.74 1.82
CA LYS A 40 26.56 -3.69 1.53
C LYS A 40 26.19 -2.32 1.00
N THR A 41 25.47 -2.29 -0.11
CA THR A 41 24.92 -1.06 -0.69
C THR A 41 23.46 -0.95 -0.29
N PRO A 42 22.97 0.20 0.20
CA PRO A 42 21.56 0.34 0.50
C PRO A 42 20.75 0.35 -0.81
N LEU A 43 19.65 -0.40 -0.89
CA LEU A 43 18.67 -0.23 -1.97
C LEU A 43 17.90 1.07 -1.78
N PHE A 44 17.55 1.35 -0.52
CA PHE A 44 16.79 2.51 -0.11
C PHE A 44 17.38 3.10 1.15
N TYR A 45 17.42 4.43 1.22
CA TYR A 45 17.85 5.14 2.40
C TYR A 45 17.18 6.51 2.47
N LEU A 46 17.24 7.11 3.66
CA LEU A 46 16.80 8.47 3.87
C LEU A 46 17.98 9.40 3.95
N ARG A 47 17.83 10.60 3.41
CA ARG A 47 18.85 11.65 3.41
C ARG A 47 18.27 12.90 4.03
N SER A 48 18.96 13.45 5.02
CA SER A 48 18.69 14.80 5.50
C SER A 48 19.36 15.82 4.58
N VAL A 49 18.63 16.88 4.21
CA VAL A 49 19.12 18.01 3.44
C VAL A 49 18.74 19.28 4.21
N SER A 50 19.74 19.96 4.77
CA SER A 50 19.55 21.23 5.46
C SER A 50 18.96 22.28 4.51
N ILE A 51 17.83 22.85 4.93
CA ILE A 51 17.18 23.97 4.27
C ILE A 51 17.78 25.27 4.81
N ASP A 52 17.95 25.32 6.13
CA ASP A 52 18.64 26.39 6.85
C ASP A 52 19.27 25.86 8.17
N SER A 53 19.64 26.77 9.09
CA SER A 53 20.29 26.40 10.35
C SER A 53 19.39 25.70 11.38
N TYR A 54 18.09 25.59 11.12
CA TYR A 54 17.10 25.06 12.06
C TYR A 54 16.19 23.97 11.46
N GLU A 55 16.08 23.90 10.13
CA GLU A 55 15.21 22.96 9.43
C GLU A 55 15.96 22.08 8.43
N ASP A 56 15.70 20.78 8.54
CA ASP A 56 16.20 19.72 7.67
C ASP A 56 15.02 19.08 6.93
N ASP A 57 15.12 19.00 5.60
CA ASP A 57 14.21 18.20 4.80
C ASP A 57 14.69 16.75 4.72
N ILE A 58 13.76 15.81 4.92
CA ILE A 58 14.05 14.38 4.79
C ILE A 58 13.61 13.90 3.42
N TYR A 59 14.50 13.24 2.69
CA TYR A 59 14.23 12.62 1.40
C TYR A 59 14.34 11.11 1.48
N PHE A 60 13.35 10.40 0.94
CA PHE A 60 13.51 9.00 0.55
C PHE A 60 14.32 8.92 -0.74
N VAL A 61 15.37 8.12 -0.77
CA VAL A 61 16.24 7.96 -1.94
C VAL A 61 16.10 6.54 -2.51
N ASN A 62 15.75 6.48 -3.80
CA ASN A 62 15.84 5.27 -4.60
C ASN A 62 17.28 5.07 -5.08
N ASN A 63 18.05 4.20 -4.43
CA ASN A 63 19.44 3.91 -4.79
C ASN A 63 19.56 2.69 -5.73
N THR A 64 18.44 2.26 -6.32
CA THR A 64 18.41 1.14 -7.27
C THR A 64 18.57 1.65 -8.70
N ASP A 65 18.77 0.72 -9.64
CA ASP A 65 18.77 0.97 -11.08
C ASP A 65 17.37 0.94 -11.70
N GLN A 66 16.33 0.69 -10.90
CA GLN A 66 14.94 0.59 -11.36
C GLN A 66 14.16 1.86 -11.05
N THR A 67 13.22 2.20 -11.93
CA THR A 67 12.23 3.24 -11.62
C THR A 67 11.14 2.64 -10.75
N LEU A 68 10.92 3.19 -9.56
CA LEU A 68 9.81 2.78 -8.71
C LEU A 68 8.51 3.36 -9.27
N SER A 69 7.47 2.54 -9.38
CA SER A 69 6.17 3.00 -9.89
C SER A 69 5.57 4.07 -8.96
N PHE A 70 5.74 3.90 -7.65
CA PHE A 70 5.43 4.92 -6.65
C PHE A 70 6.35 4.87 -5.41
N VAL A 71 6.30 5.95 -4.63
CA VAL A 71 6.77 6.01 -3.23
C VAL A 71 5.66 6.69 -2.42
N ALA A 72 5.10 5.98 -1.45
CA ALA A 72 4.11 6.51 -0.53
C ALA A 72 4.77 6.79 0.82
N PRO A 73 5.03 8.06 1.20
CA PRO A 73 5.58 8.41 2.51
C PRO A 73 4.51 8.36 3.62
N PHE A 74 3.55 7.46 3.50
CA PHE A 74 2.42 7.22 4.39
C PHE A 74 1.99 5.76 4.19
N ARG A 75 1.12 5.27 5.08
CA ARG A 75 0.63 3.89 5.01
C ARG A 75 -0.49 3.78 3.98
N LEU A 76 -0.36 2.87 3.03
CA LEU A 76 -1.47 2.47 2.16
C LEU A 76 -2.36 1.45 2.87
N TYR A 77 -3.68 1.53 2.65
CA TYR A 77 -4.63 0.60 3.24
C TYR A 77 -5.04 -0.50 2.26
N ARG A 78 -5.26 -1.70 2.82
CA ARG A 78 -5.63 -2.90 2.06
C ARG A 78 -7.10 -2.94 1.68
N ASN A 79 -7.96 -2.49 2.57
CA ASN A 79 -9.40 -2.62 2.46
C ASN A 79 -10.12 -1.58 3.34
N LEU A 80 -11.46 -1.61 3.32
CA LEU A 80 -12.32 -0.75 4.12
C LEU A 80 -11.95 -0.74 5.61
N THR A 81 -11.66 -1.92 6.17
CA THR A 81 -11.36 -2.08 7.60
C THR A 81 -10.10 -1.32 7.98
N ASP A 82 -9.03 -1.48 7.19
CA ASP A 82 -7.76 -0.78 7.40
C ASP A 82 -7.93 0.73 7.26
N ALA A 83 -8.74 1.17 6.29
CA ALA A 83 -9.09 2.58 6.07
C ALA A 83 -10.06 3.15 7.12
N LYS A 84 -10.55 2.33 8.06
CA LYS A 84 -11.58 2.69 9.03
C LYS A 84 -12.83 3.28 8.34
N ALA A 85 -13.17 2.75 7.18
CA ALA A 85 -14.42 3.01 6.47
C ALA A 85 -15.46 1.96 6.87
N LYS A 86 -16.74 2.31 6.78
CA LYS A 86 -17.85 1.48 7.22
C LYS A 86 -18.80 1.17 6.07
N LEU A 87 -19.19 -0.10 5.94
CA LEU A 87 -20.25 -0.51 5.04
C LEU A 87 -21.59 0.08 5.50
N GLY A 88 -22.36 0.66 4.58
CA GLY A 88 -23.66 1.29 4.88
C GLY A 88 -23.60 2.72 5.41
N ASP A 89 -22.40 3.24 5.75
CA ASP A 89 -22.23 4.66 6.10
C ASP A 89 -22.12 5.50 4.81
N VAL A 90 -23.13 6.34 4.56
CA VAL A 90 -23.24 7.17 3.35
C VAL A 90 -22.73 8.60 3.56
N SER A 91 -22.05 8.88 4.68
CA SER A 91 -21.47 10.21 4.93
C SER A 91 -20.32 10.52 3.98
N ASP A 92 -20.16 11.80 3.63
CA ASP A 92 -19.06 12.28 2.78
C ASP A 92 -17.69 11.85 3.32
N ARG A 93 -17.51 11.92 4.65
CA ARG A 93 -16.28 11.48 5.31
C ARG A 93 -15.98 9.99 5.08
N ASN A 94 -17.00 9.14 5.05
CA ASN A 94 -16.82 7.73 4.76
C ASN A 94 -16.49 7.53 3.28
N LEU A 95 -17.17 8.27 2.38
CA LEU A 95 -16.90 8.21 0.94
C LEU A 95 -15.48 8.64 0.58
N ASP A 96 -14.96 9.69 1.21
CA ASP A 96 -13.58 10.14 1.01
C ASP A 96 -12.57 9.03 1.35
N LYS A 97 -12.80 8.33 2.48
CA LYS A 97 -11.98 7.17 2.86
C LYS A 97 -12.11 6.02 1.87
N VAL A 98 -13.33 5.73 1.41
CA VAL A 98 -13.58 4.64 0.48
C VAL A 98 -12.88 4.89 -0.85
N LYS A 99 -12.84 6.15 -1.35
CA LYS A 99 -12.23 6.49 -2.65
C LYS A 99 -10.75 6.18 -2.70
N PHE A 100 -10.00 6.60 -1.70
CA PHE A 100 -8.54 6.61 -1.77
C PHE A 100 -7.85 5.57 -0.89
N TYR A 101 -8.52 4.94 0.09
CA TYR A 101 -7.86 4.00 1.02
C TYR A 101 -6.50 4.53 1.54
N SER A 102 -6.43 5.85 1.71
CA SER A 102 -5.35 6.64 2.27
C SER A 102 -5.85 8.08 2.32
N ASP A 103 -5.47 8.82 3.37
CA ASP A 103 -5.83 10.23 3.53
C ASP A 103 -4.90 11.17 2.73
N ASP A 104 -3.80 10.63 2.16
CA ASP A 104 -2.66 11.43 1.66
C ASP A 104 -2.29 11.13 0.19
N MET A 105 -3.23 10.64 -0.63
CA MET A 105 -2.94 10.27 -2.02
C MET A 105 -2.47 11.41 -2.92
N ASP A 106 -2.84 12.66 -2.60
CA ASP A 106 -2.29 13.87 -3.23
C ASP A 106 -0.79 14.06 -2.95
N ARG A 107 -0.24 13.31 -1.98
CA ARG A 107 1.15 13.37 -1.54
C ARG A 107 2.02 12.19 -2.01
N LEU A 108 1.47 11.32 -2.85
CA LEU A 108 2.18 10.21 -3.48
C LEU A 108 3.19 10.70 -4.52
N TYR A 109 4.39 10.12 -4.56
CA TYR A 109 5.31 10.30 -5.68
C TYR A 109 5.21 9.14 -6.66
N THR A 110 4.90 9.40 -7.92
CA THR A 110 4.95 8.38 -8.98
C THR A 110 6.26 8.47 -9.76
N LYS A 111 6.65 7.38 -10.44
CA LYS A 111 7.80 7.31 -11.35
C LYS A 111 9.09 7.86 -10.72
N VAL A 112 9.49 7.31 -9.58
CA VAL A 112 10.71 7.73 -8.88
C VAL A 112 11.92 7.08 -9.54
N LEU A 113 12.73 7.89 -10.22
CA LEU A 113 13.84 7.42 -11.04
C LEU A 113 14.99 6.83 -10.20
N PRO A 114 15.90 6.06 -10.81
CA PRO A 114 17.17 5.69 -10.21
C PRO A 114 17.93 6.91 -9.66
N ASN A 115 18.49 6.78 -8.45
CA ASN A 115 19.24 7.83 -7.74
C ASN A 115 18.46 9.14 -7.52
N GLN A 116 17.12 9.06 -7.51
CA GLN A 116 16.26 10.18 -7.21
C GLN A 116 15.79 10.13 -5.75
N GLY A 117 15.84 11.29 -5.09
CA GLY A 117 15.25 11.50 -3.79
C GLY A 117 13.88 12.19 -3.90
N VAL A 118 12.91 11.77 -3.10
CA VAL A 118 11.60 12.41 -2.97
C VAL A 118 11.35 12.85 -1.52
N ARG A 119 10.84 14.07 -1.34
CA ARG A 119 10.71 14.67 0.00
C ARG A 119 9.58 14.01 0.79
N ILE A 120 9.87 13.63 2.03
CA ILE A 120 8.88 13.24 3.02
C ILE A 120 8.28 14.51 3.62
N GLY A 121 6.97 14.69 3.45
CA GLY A 121 6.26 15.82 4.05
C GLY A 121 6.29 15.75 5.58
N SER A 122 6.50 16.89 6.23
CA SER A 122 6.55 16.99 7.71
C SER A 122 5.29 16.48 8.40
N TYR A 123 4.13 16.55 7.75
CA TYR A 123 2.85 16.03 8.26
C TYR A 123 2.78 14.51 8.34
N HIS A 124 3.60 13.79 7.57
CA HIS A 124 3.70 12.33 7.68
C HIS A 124 4.63 11.90 8.82
N ILE A 125 5.43 12.83 9.35
CA ILE A 125 6.32 12.58 10.48
C ILE A 125 5.53 12.82 11.76
N MET A 126 5.27 11.74 12.49
CA MET A 126 4.68 11.78 13.81
C MET A 126 5.77 12.11 14.82
N TYR A 127 5.58 13.19 15.60
CA TYR A 127 6.50 13.61 16.65
C TYR A 127 5.93 13.24 18.02
N ASP A 128 6.71 12.55 18.84
CA ASP A 128 6.44 12.36 20.26
C ASP A 128 7.26 13.35 21.10
N SER A 129 6.80 13.59 22.33
CA SER A 129 7.32 14.48 23.35
C SER A 129 8.80 14.29 23.71
N ASP A 130 9.42 13.17 23.32
CA ASP A 130 10.82 12.84 23.61
C ASP A 130 11.76 12.98 22.40
N GLU A 131 11.35 13.75 21.39
CA GLU A 131 12.04 13.93 20.10
C GLU A 131 12.11 12.65 19.26
N MET A 132 11.22 11.69 19.53
CA MET A 132 11.03 10.53 18.67
C MET A 132 10.18 10.91 17.46
N MET A 133 10.72 10.64 16.29
CA MET A 133 10.02 10.77 15.03
C MET A 133 9.64 9.40 14.49
N GLN A 134 8.39 9.24 14.06
CA GLN A 134 7.90 8.01 13.45
C GLN A 134 7.15 8.29 12.14
N TRP A 135 7.38 7.46 11.11
CA TRP A 135 6.63 7.51 9.86
C TRP A 135 6.70 6.18 9.11
N PHE A 136 5.86 6.07 8.08
CA PHE A 136 5.78 4.91 7.21
C PHE A 136 6.24 5.24 5.80
N ILE A 137 6.80 4.25 5.11
CA ILE A 137 7.12 4.37 3.68
C ILE A 137 6.77 3.04 3.01
N ASP A 138 5.89 3.09 2.00
CA ASP A 138 5.59 1.95 1.15
C ASP A 138 6.20 2.16 -0.24
N VAL A 139 6.95 1.15 -0.73
CA VAL A 139 7.56 1.16 -2.06
C VAL A 139 7.41 -0.19 -2.76
N PRO A 140 7.00 -0.22 -4.05
CA PRO A 140 6.92 -1.44 -4.82
C PRO A 140 8.31 -1.81 -5.35
N TYR A 141 8.90 -2.88 -4.80
CA TYR A 141 10.21 -3.35 -5.24
C TYR A 141 10.37 -4.85 -5.03
N LYS A 142 10.59 -5.57 -6.13
CA LYS A 142 10.75 -7.02 -6.17
C LYS A 142 12.21 -7.45 -6.00
N GLY A 143 13.15 -6.66 -6.53
CA GLY A 143 14.55 -7.08 -6.70
C GLY A 143 14.70 -8.24 -7.69
N VAL A 144 15.94 -8.58 -8.05
CA VAL A 144 16.22 -9.54 -9.16
C VAL A 144 15.98 -11.02 -8.75
N ASP A 145 16.03 -11.35 -7.46
CA ASP A 145 16.09 -12.75 -6.97
C ASP A 145 14.87 -13.22 -6.13
N SER A 146 13.76 -12.47 -6.06
CA SER A 146 12.60 -12.94 -5.29
C SER A 146 11.78 -13.98 -6.09
N HIS A 147 12.09 -15.26 -5.91
CA HIS A 147 11.28 -16.36 -6.42
C HIS A 147 9.94 -16.43 -5.67
N ASN A 148 8.83 -16.38 -6.42
CA ASN A 148 7.44 -16.73 -6.05
C ASN A 148 6.37 -15.61 -5.99
N SER A 149 6.68 -14.34 -6.29
CA SER A 149 5.61 -13.34 -6.54
C SER A 149 5.95 -12.45 -7.73
N ASP A 150 4.97 -12.15 -8.58
CA ASP A 150 5.12 -11.19 -9.69
C ASP A 150 5.25 -9.75 -9.19
N TYR A 151 5.00 -9.50 -7.90
CA TYR A 151 4.90 -8.18 -7.31
C TYR A 151 5.22 -8.21 -5.81
N ALA A 152 5.89 -7.16 -5.30
CA ALA A 152 6.23 -7.03 -3.88
C ALA A 152 6.25 -5.56 -3.44
N VAL A 153 5.70 -5.28 -2.25
CA VAL A 153 5.72 -3.95 -1.62
C VAL A 153 6.50 -4.02 -0.32
N TRP A 154 7.53 -3.19 -0.20
CA TRP A 154 8.28 -3.01 1.05
C TRP A 154 7.61 -1.95 1.90
N HIS A 155 7.27 -2.34 3.13
CA HIS A 155 6.74 -1.47 4.17
C HIS A 155 7.83 -1.17 5.21
N PHE A 156 8.21 0.09 5.32
CA PHE A 156 9.17 0.57 6.30
C PHE A 156 8.44 1.31 7.44
N ASN A 157 8.74 0.93 8.67
CA ASN A 157 8.38 1.71 9.86
C ASN A 157 9.68 2.33 10.41
N VAL A 158 9.82 3.63 10.21
CA VAL A 158 10.99 4.38 10.67
C VAL A 158 10.67 4.96 12.03
N VAL A 159 11.52 4.68 13.03
CA VAL A 159 11.45 5.30 14.35
C VAL A 159 12.85 5.79 14.69
N LYS A 160 13.00 7.08 14.93
CA LYS A 160 14.30 7.68 15.21
C LYS A 160 14.18 8.80 16.23
N LYS A 161 15.01 8.70 17.27
CA LYS A 161 15.20 9.77 18.26
C LYS A 161 16.28 10.76 17.81
N GLY A 162 16.01 12.05 17.96
CA GLY A 162 16.99 13.13 17.76
C GLY A 162 17.36 13.39 16.30
N GLY A 163 16.45 13.12 15.35
CA GLY A 163 16.67 13.44 13.94
C GLY A 163 17.30 12.32 13.10
N ILE A 164 17.14 12.43 11.77
CA ILE A 164 17.96 11.68 10.82
C ILE A 164 19.24 12.48 10.57
N GLY A 165 20.40 11.86 10.77
CA GLY A 165 21.69 12.46 10.40
C GLY A 165 21.86 12.54 8.88
N GLU A 166 23.09 12.48 8.36
CA GLU A 166 23.31 12.60 6.91
C GLU A 166 22.57 11.51 6.10
N THR A 167 22.67 10.25 6.54
CA THR A 167 22.04 9.10 5.85
C THR A 167 21.47 8.08 6.84
N TYR A 168 20.33 7.49 6.50
CA TYR A 168 19.66 6.46 7.30
C TYR A 168 19.17 5.32 6.41
N THR A 169 19.87 4.18 6.42
CA THR A 169 19.55 3.04 5.55
C THR A 169 18.20 2.41 5.91
N LEU A 170 17.39 2.07 4.92
CA LEU A 170 16.12 1.38 5.09
C LEU A 170 16.22 -0.12 4.76
N LEU A 171 16.96 -0.45 3.69
CA LEU A 171 17.11 -1.81 3.19
C LEU A 171 18.45 -1.98 2.49
N TRP A 172 19.13 -3.10 2.74
CA TRP A 172 20.37 -3.48 2.03
C TRP A 172 20.07 -4.23 0.72
N ASP A 173 21.03 -4.24 -0.20
CA ASP A 173 21.02 -4.97 -1.47
C ASP A 173 20.78 -6.48 -1.37
N ASP A 174 21.16 -7.08 -0.24
CA ASP A 174 20.83 -8.47 0.12
C ASP A 174 19.45 -8.64 0.79
N PHE A 175 18.60 -7.61 0.73
CA PHE A 175 17.27 -7.53 1.36
C PHE A 175 17.28 -7.65 2.89
N SER A 176 18.45 -7.59 3.53
CA SER A 176 18.51 -7.60 4.99
C SER A 176 18.09 -6.25 5.58
N LYS A 177 17.33 -6.33 6.68
CA LYS A 177 16.94 -5.16 7.47
C LYS A 177 18.15 -4.64 8.29
N PRO A 178 18.49 -3.35 8.21
CA PRO A 178 19.48 -2.74 9.11
C PRO A 178 19.14 -2.92 10.60
N SER A 179 20.14 -2.93 11.48
CA SER A 179 19.94 -3.14 12.93
C SER A 179 19.14 -2.03 13.60
N HIS A 180 19.26 -0.79 13.11
CA HIS A 180 18.52 0.37 13.63
C HIS A 180 17.07 0.45 13.15
N MET A 181 16.70 -0.28 12.09
CA MET A 181 15.35 -0.25 11.54
C MET A 181 14.40 -1.04 12.45
N VAL A 182 13.28 -0.43 12.83
CA VAL A 182 12.24 -1.12 13.60
C VAL A 182 11.63 -2.24 12.77
N SER A 183 11.10 -1.91 11.58
CA SER A 183 10.64 -2.92 10.63
C SER A 183 10.89 -2.52 9.18
N ALA A 184 11.21 -3.54 8.39
CA ALA A 184 11.29 -3.50 6.93
C ALA A 184 10.68 -4.82 6.45
N ASN A 185 9.39 -4.78 6.14
CA ASN A 185 8.61 -5.98 5.83
C ASN A 185 8.34 -6.02 4.34
N CYS A 186 8.59 -7.16 3.70
CA CYS A 186 8.20 -7.38 2.31
C CYS A 186 6.80 -8.02 2.29
N ILE A 187 5.86 -7.35 1.63
CA ILE A 187 4.50 -7.83 1.39
C ILE A 187 4.45 -8.37 -0.03
N SER A 188 4.44 -9.69 -0.17
CA SER A 188 4.42 -10.41 -1.45
C SER A 188 3.18 -11.29 -1.63
N GLU A 189 2.42 -11.51 -0.56
CA GLU A 189 1.15 -12.22 -0.62
C GLU A 189 0.07 -11.25 -1.13
N ARG A 190 -0.56 -11.58 -2.26
CA ARG A 190 -1.56 -10.68 -2.85
C ARG A 190 -2.74 -10.37 -1.92
N ALA A 191 -3.08 -11.32 -1.05
CA ALA A 191 -4.08 -11.15 0.00
C ALA A 191 -3.78 -9.98 0.93
N ASP A 192 -2.50 -9.67 1.16
CA ASP A 192 -2.01 -8.67 2.10
C ASP A 192 -1.58 -7.36 1.41
N MET A 193 -1.54 -7.33 0.08
CA MET A 193 -1.13 -6.15 -0.68
C MET A 193 -2.14 -5.01 -0.52
N PRO A 194 -1.68 -3.77 -0.29
CA PRO A 194 -2.54 -2.60 -0.40
C PRO A 194 -3.12 -2.48 -1.81
N ILE A 195 -4.26 -1.81 -1.96
CA ILE A 195 -4.71 -1.44 -3.31
C ILE A 195 -3.68 -0.47 -3.89
N GLU A 196 -3.19 -0.77 -5.08
CA GLU A 196 -2.13 0.02 -5.69
C GLU A 196 -2.62 1.40 -6.13
N PRO A 197 -1.81 2.46 -5.93
CA PRO A 197 -2.11 3.77 -6.47
C PRO A 197 -2.40 3.82 -7.98
N SER A 198 -1.81 2.89 -8.74
CA SER A 198 -1.96 2.78 -10.19
C SER A 198 -3.42 2.54 -10.61
N VAL A 199 -4.23 1.90 -9.78
CA VAL A 199 -5.64 1.59 -10.07
C VAL A 199 -6.62 2.57 -9.42
N TYR A 200 -6.16 3.59 -8.68
CA TYR A 200 -7.07 4.45 -7.89
C TYR A 200 -7.96 5.32 -8.75
N GLU A 201 -7.47 5.83 -9.88
CA GLU A 201 -8.29 6.62 -10.81
C GLU A 201 -9.42 5.77 -11.38
N GLU A 202 -9.09 4.57 -11.87
CA GLU A 202 -10.05 3.59 -12.37
C GLU A 202 -11.05 3.17 -11.29
N ARG A 203 -10.57 2.92 -10.07
CA ARG A 203 -11.38 2.56 -8.91
C ARG A 203 -12.35 3.67 -8.48
N CYS A 204 -11.91 4.93 -8.51
CA CYS A 204 -12.78 6.08 -8.24
C CYS A 204 -13.89 6.19 -9.30
N TRP A 205 -13.53 6.00 -10.57
CA TRP A 205 -14.50 5.99 -11.67
C TRP A 205 -15.52 4.86 -11.53
N VAL A 206 -15.08 3.64 -11.17
CA VAL A 206 -15.98 2.51 -10.88
C VAL A 206 -16.93 2.87 -9.73
N LEU A 207 -16.44 3.44 -8.64
CA LEU A 207 -17.28 3.84 -7.51
C LEU A 207 -18.33 4.88 -7.92
N ASP A 208 -17.95 5.92 -8.66
CA ASP A 208 -18.89 6.97 -9.08
C ASP A 208 -19.99 6.38 -9.98
N ASN A 209 -19.65 5.49 -10.93
CA ASN A 209 -20.64 4.77 -11.74
C ASN A 209 -21.54 3.85 -10.92
N LEU A 210 -21.00 3.18 -9.90
CA LEU A 210 -21.78 2.34 -9.01
C LEU A 210 -22.75 3.18 -8.17
N ILE A 211 -22.33 4.35 -7.69
CA ILE A 211 -23.19 5.26 -6.94
C ILE A 211 -24.41 5.65 -7.77
N ASP A 212 -24.19 6.03 -9.04
CA ASP A 212 -25.27 6.39 -9.96
C ASP A 212 -26.21 5.21 -10.26
N ALA A 213 -25.68 3.99 -10.34
CA ALA A 213 -26.45 2.82 -10.70
C ALA A 213 -27.25 2.19 -9.54
N VAL A 214 -26.66 2.11 -8.34
CA VAL A 214 -27.21 1.30 -7.22
C VAL A 214 -27.31 2.06 -5.90
N GLY A 215 -26.92 3.33 -5.87
CA GLY A 215 -26.88 4.15 -4.67
C GLY A 215 -25.66 3.90 -3.78
N VAL A 216 -25.34 4.88 -2.94
CA VAL A 216 -24.07 4.96 -2.18
C VAL A 216 -23.76 3.70 -1.37
N ALA A 217 -24.69 3.23 -0.53
CA ALA A 217 -24.45 2.09 0.36
C ALA A 217 -24.15 0.79 -0.41
N ASN A 218 -24.87 0.55 -1.51
CA ASN A 218 -24.65 -0.63 -2.36
C ASN A 218 -23.36 -0.49 -3.16
N ALA A 219 -23.05 0.72 -3.65
CA ALA A 219 -21.83 0.99 -4.39
C ALA A 219 -20.58 0.67 -3.57
N ILE A 220 -20.53 1.08 -2.29
CA ILE A 220 -19.43 0.74 -1.38
C ILE A 220 -19.31 -0.78 -1.20
N PHE A 221 -20.44 -1.48 -1.05
CA PHE A 221 -20.43 -2.94 -0.88
C PHE A 221 -19.92 -3.67 -2.13
N VAL A 222 -20.41 -3.29 -3.31
CA VAL A 222 -19.94 -3.83 -4.60
C VAL A 222 -18.45 -3.53 -4.81
N LEU A 223 -18.01 -2.30 -4.57
CA LEU A 223 -16.60 -1.91 -4.69
C LEU A 223 -15.70 -2.74 -3.76
N ALA A 224 -16.15 -3.00 -2.53
CA ALA A 224 -15.41 -3.83 -1.58
C ALA A 224 -15.28 -5.28 -2.03
N ILE A 225 -16.31 -5.84 -2.68
CA ILE A 225 -16.22 -7.15 -3.32
C ILE A 225 -15.20 -7.10 -4.47
N ASN A 226 -15.26 -6.06 -5.30
CA ASN A 226 -14.32 -5.87 -6.41
C ASN A 226 -12.86 -5.81 -5.93
N ASP A 227 -12.60 -5.09 -4.83
CA ASP A 227 -11.29 -5.01 -4.19
C ASP A 227 -10.77 -6.39 -3.74
N VAL A 228 -11.67 -7.28 -3.27
CA VAL A 228 -11.31 -8.65 -2.91
C VAL A 228 -10.98 -9.47 -4.17
N LEU A 229 -11.83 -9.41 -5.19
CA LEU A 229 -11.60 -10.15 -6.45
C LEU A 229 -10.27 -9.74 -7.09
N TYR A 230 -9.99 -8.44 -7.14
CA TYR A 230 -8.74 -7.89 -7.66
C TYR A 230 -7.52 -8.38 -6.87
N ARG A 231 -7.52 -8.24 -5.53
CA ARG A 231 -6.39 -8.67 -4.70
C ARG A 231 -6.14 -10.17 -4.81
N TYR A 232 -7.18 -10.99 -4.79
CA TYR A 232 -7.02 -12.45 -4.88
C TYR A 232 -6.88 -12.97 -6.31
N ALA A 233 -6.85 -12.08 -7.32
CA ALA A 233 -6.77 -12.44 -8.74
C ALA A 233 -7.85 -13.45 -9.16
N VAL A 234 -9.06 -13.30 -8.62
CA VAL A 234 -10.16 -14.24 -8.87
C VAL A 234 -10.58 -14.13 -10.33
N GLY A 235 -10.48 -15.24 -11.07
CA GLY A 235 -10.95 -15.33 -12.45
C GLY A 235 -10.30 -14.31 -13.39
N TRP A 236 -8.97 -14.15 -13.32
CA TRP A 236 -8.10 -13.29 -14.16
C TRP A 236 -7.78 -11.91 -13.54
N SER A 237 -6.50 -11.51 -13.61
CA SER A 237 -5.98 -10.16 -13.41
C SER A 237 -6.28 -9.21 -14.58
N ALA A 238 -7.55 -9.10 -14.96
CA ALA A 238 -8.00 -8.09 -15.89
C ALA A 238 -7.85 -6.67 -15.29
N PRO A 239 -7.93 -5.58 -16.10
CA PRO A 239 -8.07 -4.22 -15.59
C PRO A 239 -9.11 -4.12 -14.47
N TYR A 240 -8.92 -3.21 -13.50
CA TYR A 240 -9.73 -3.19 -12.28
C TYR A 240 -11.24 -3.06 -12.58
N ASN A 241 -11.58 -2.34 -13.66
CA ASN A 241 -12.96 -2.12 -14.09
C ASN A 241 -13.63 -3.37 -14.69
N GLU A 242 -12.89 -4.36 -15.18
CA GLU A 242 -13.51 -5.53 -15.83
C GLU A 242 -14.18 -6.45 -14.83
N SER A 243 -13.82 -6.36 -13.54
CA SER A 243 -14.41 -7.15 -12.46
C SER A 243 -15.65 -6.50 -11.82
N ASP A 244 -16.01 -5.26 -12.19
CA ASP A 244 -17.11 -4.54 -11.53
C ASP A 244 -18.49 -5.19 -11.82
N ILE A 245 -18.67 -5.76 -13.00
CA ILE A 245 -19.87 -6.49 -13.40
C ILE A 245 -20.02 -7.78 -12.58
N GLN A 246 -18.95 -8.58 -12.44
CA GLN A 246 -19.00 -9.80 -11.63
C GLN A 246 -19.21 -9.44 -10.16
N ALA A 247 -18.58 -8.38 -9.65
CA ALA A 247 -18.81 -7.89 -8.30
C ALA A 247 -20.27 -7.48 -8.05
N LYS A 248 -20.92 -6.83 -9.03
CA LYS A 248 -22.37 -6.52 -8.99
C LYS A 248 -23.22 -7.79 -8.92
N ASP A 249 -22.98 -8.75 -9.80
CA ASP A 249 -23.75 -9.99 -9.84
C ASP A 249 -23.56 -10.85 -8.58
N ILE A 250 -22.33 -10.90 -8.05
CA ILE A 250 -22.04 -11.52 -6.75
C ILE A 250 -22.84 -10.79 -5.67
N ALA A 251 -22.74 -9.46 -5.56
CA ALA A 251 -23.45 -8.68 -4.54
C ALA A 251 -24.97 -8.89 -4.60
N HIS A 252 -25.53 -9.03 -5.80
CA HIS A 252 -26.94 -9.36 -6.00
C HIS A 252 -27.28 -10.77 -5.51
N ASN A 253 -26.53 -11.79 -5.93
CA ASN A 253 -26.75 -13.17 -5.50
C ASN A 253 -26.60 -13.35 -3.98
N LEU A 254 -25.67 -12.63 -3.35
CA LEU A 254 -25.51 -12.64 -1.89
C LEU A 254 -26.78 -12.13 -1.18
N GLN A 255 -27.40 -11.08 -1.70
CA GLN A 255 -28.64 -10.52 -1.13
C GLN A 255 -29.86 -11.42 -1.36
N GLU A 256 -29.93 -12.10 -2.51
CA GLU A 256 -31.05 -12.99 -2.83
C GLU A 256 -30.96 -14.32 -2.07
N ARG A 257 -29.79 -14.97 -2.11
CA ARG A 257 -29.59 -16.32 -1.57
C ARG A 257 -29.28 -16.34 -0.08
N LYS A 258 -28.79 -15.22 0.46
CA LYS A 258 -28.45 -15.02 1.88
C LYS A 258 -27.55 -16.13 2.44
N PRO A 259 -26.37 -16.36 1.83
CA PRO A 259 -25.46 -17.41 2.27
C PRO A 259 -24.95 -17.14 3.69
N ASN A 260 -24.65 -18.22 4.41
CA ASN A 260 -24.19 -18.18 5.79
C ASN A 260 -22.82 -18.85 6.02
N ASP A 261 -22.23 -19.47 4.99
CA ASP A 261 -20.94 -20.11 5.04
C ASP A 261 -20.08 -19.81 3.80
N VAL A 262 -18.79 -20.16 3.89
CA VAL A 262 -17.77 -19.85 2.88
C VAL A 262 -17.97 -20.66 1.59
N GLU A 263 -18.52 -21.87 1.68
CA GLU A 263 -18.73 -22.71 0.49
C GLU A 263 -19.87 -22.18 -0.37
N ALA A 264 -20.96 -21.71 0.25
CA ALA A 264 -22.02 -21.02 -0.47
C ALA A 264 -21.51 -19.75 -1.17
N ILE A 265 -20.56 -19.01 -0.58
CA ILE A 265 -19.90 -17.89 -1.27
C ILE A 265 -19.11 -18.38 -2.48
N LYS A 266 -18.32 -19.45 -2.30
CA LYS A 266 -17.52 -20.03 -3.38
C LYS A 266 -18.41 -20.47 -4.55
N GLU A 267 -19.53 -21.13 -4.28
CA GLU A 267 -20.50 -21.54 -5.30
C GLU A 267 -21.09 -20.34 -6.06
N ILE A 268 -21.42 -19.26 -5.35
CA ILE A 268 -21.93 -18.03 -5.97
C ILE A 268 -20.88 -17.41 -6.89
N VAL A 269 -19.64 -17.24 -6.39
CA VAL A 269 -18.54 -16.66 -7.17
C VAL A 269 -18.27 -17.53 -8.40
N GLN A 270 -18.16 -18.85 -8.23
CA GLN A 270 -17.97 -19.79 -9.35
C GLN A 270 -19.08 -19.65 -10.40
N ALA A 271 -20.35 -19.66 -9.98
CA ALA A 271 -21.48 -19.57 -10.89
C ALA A 271 -21.50 -18.25 -11.68
N VAL A 272 -21.14 -17.14 -11.05
CA VAL A 272 -21.03 -15.83 -11.74
C VAL A 272 -19.92 -15.88 -12.80
N TYR A 273 -18.72 -16.35 -12.44
CA TYR A 273 -17.62 -16.42 -13.41
C TYR A 273 -17.89 -17.42 -14.54
N ASP A 274 -18.51 -18.56 -14.24
CA ASP A 274 -18.88 -19.56 -15.25
C ASP A 274 -19.93 -19.03 -16.23
N PHE A 275 -20.83 -18.16 -15.76
CA PHE A 275 -21.79 -17.47 -16.64
C PHE A 275 -21.09 -16.51 -17.62
N TRP A 276 -20.12 -15.73 -17.14
CA TRP A 276 -19.44 -14.73 -17.96
C TRP A 276 -18.35 -15.31 -18.87
N PHE A 277 -17.70 -16.41 -18.48
CA PHE A 277 -16.48 -16.91 -19.13
C PHE A 277 -16.50 -18.40 -19.49
N ASN A 278 -17.66 -19.05 -19.39
CA ASN A 278 -17.90 -20.49 -19.53
C ASN A 278 -17.49 -21.33 -18.32
N GLU A 279 -18.11 -22.51 -18.23
CA GLU A 279 -17.97 -23.44 -17.11
C GLU A 279 -16.51 -23.81 -16.82
N GLY A 280 -16.13 -23.68 -15.56
CA GLY A 280 -14.81 -24.05 -15.08
C GLY A 280 -13.74 -23.02 -15.37
N PHE A 281 -14.12 -21.75 -15.56
CA PHE A 281 -13.16 -20.66 -15.74
C PHE A 281 -12.44 -20.30 -14.43
N ALA A 282 -13.18 -20.12 -13.33
CA ALA A 282 -12.61 -19.74 -12.03
C ALA A 282 -12.34 -20.95 -11.12
N LYS A 283 -11.56 -21.94 -11.56
CA LYS A 283 -11.41 -23.23 -10.84
C LYS A 283 -10.73 -23.17 -9.46
N ASP A 284 -9.97 -22.11 -9.18
CA ASP A 284 -9.13 -22.02 -7.98
C ASP A 284 -9.42 -20.76 -7.14
N ILE A 285 -10.71 -20.46 -6.91
CA ILE A 285 -11.11 -19.33 -6.05
C ILE A 285 -10.55 -19.55 -4.63
N PRO A 286 -9.69 -18.64 -4.12
CA PRO A 286 -9.10 -18.81 -2.79
C PRO A 286 -10.17 -18.77 -1.69
N VAL A 287 -10.12 -19.73 -0.76
CA VAL A 287 -11.04 -19.80 0.40
C VAL A 287 -10.99 -18.50 1.22
N ALA A 288 -9.82 -17.88 1.33
CA ALA A 288 -9.63 -16.61 2.01
C ALA A 288 -10.40 -15.45 1.34
N ALA A 289 -10.50 -15.43 0.01
CA ALA A 289 -11.30 -14.46 -0.73
C ALA A 289 -12.79 -14.62 -0.40
N CYS A 290 -13.28 -15.86 -0.43
CA CYS A 290 -14.66 -16.18 -0.06
C CYS A 290 -14.98 -15.82 1.38
N ALA A 291 -14.05 -16.06 2.32
CA ALA A 291 -14.21 -15.67 3.72
C ALA A 291 -14.27 -14.15 3.91
N GLU A 292 -13.45 -13.38 3.18
CA GLU A 292 -13.51 -11.92 3.22
C GLU A 292 -14.84 -11.39 2.64
N ILE A 293 -15.31 -11.94 1.52
CA ILE A 293 -16.62 -11.61 0.94
C ILE A 293 -17.77 -11.96 1.91
N LEU A 294 -17.71 -13.11 2.60
CA LEU A 294 -18.69 -13.47 3.62
C LEU A 294 -18.75 -12.42 4.73
N GLY A 295 -17.59 -11.98 5.23
CA GLY A 295 -17.50 -10.96 6.27
C GLY A 295 -18.06 -9.60 5.82
N LEU A 296 -17.78 -9.20 4.57
CA LEU A 296 -18.36 -8.00 3.96
C LEU A 296 -19.90 -8.11 3.90
N TYR A 297 -20.42 -9.24 3.42
CA TYR A 297 -21.86 -9.47 3.30
C TYR A 297 -22.57 -9.47 4.66
N GLN A 298 -22.02 -10.15 5.66
CA GLN A 298 -22.57 -10.19 7.02
C GLN A 298 -22.61 -8.77 7.63
N THR A 299 -21.53 -8.01 7.45
CA THR A 299 -21.46 -6.62 7.95
C THR A 299 -22.46 -5.72 7.23
N TYR A 300 -22.53 -5.79 5.90
CA TYR A 300 -23.49 -5.05 5.09
C TYR A 300 -24.95 -5.38 5.49
N SER A 301 -25.27 -6.66 5.66
CA SER A 301 -26.61 -7.13 6.03
C SER A 301 -27.03 -6.69 7.43
N ALA A 302 -26.10 -6.71 8.39
CA ALA A 302 -26.35 -6.20 9.75
C ALA A 302 -26.66 -4.69 9.73
N ASN A 303 -25.89 -3.92 8.98
CA ASN A 303 -26.06 -2.46 8.92
C ASN A 303 -27.33 -2.03 8.17
N LYS A 304 -27.76 -2.80 7.15
CA LYS A 304 -29.03 -2.57 6.44
C LYS A 304 -30.26 -2.73 7.34
N ASN A 305 -30.19 -3.57 8.36
CA ASN A 305 -31.27 -3.75 9.35
C ASN A 305 -31.25 -2.67 10.45
N THR A 306 -30.28 -1.76 10.43
CA THR A 306 -30.08 -0.72 11.47
C THR A 306 -30.36 0.70 10.94
N LEU A 307 -30.56 0.84 9.62
CA LEU A 307 -30.94 2.08 8.92
C LEU A 307 -32.45 2.13 8.69
#